data_AF-A0A1B6JDC7-F1
#
_entry.id   AF-A0A1B6JDC7-F1
#
_cell.length_a   1.000
_cell.length_b   1.000
_cell.length_c   1.000
_cell.angle_alpha   90.00
_cell.angle_beta   90.00
_cell.angle_gamma   90.00
#
_symmetry.space_group_name_H-M   'P 1'
#
loop_
_entity.id
_entity.type
_entity.pdbx_description
1 polymer ?
#
loop_
_entity_poly.entity_id
_entity_poly.type
_entity_poly.pdbx_seq_one_letter_code
_entity_poly.pdbx_strand_id
1 'polypeptide(L)'
;MASSNYKVLSIQSHVVSGYVGNKSACFPLQVLGIEVDFINSVQFSNHTGYGVYKGQVLNEKDLGDLIDGLSANKLDTSYTHLLTGYIGNPKFLYKVAEIVKHLSYLIK
;
A
#
# COMPACT_ATOMS: atom_id res chain seq x y z
N MET A 1 7.90 -23.04 3.83
CA MET A 1 7.29 -22.06 4.76
C MET A 1 5.79 -22.16 4.54
N ALA A 2 4.98 -22.21 5.60
CA ALA A 2 3.53 -22.36 5.45
C ALA A 2 3.02 -21.24 4.55
N SER A 3 2.45 -21.60 3.40
CA SER A 3 1.73 -20.68 2.53
C SER A 3 0.57 -20.14 3.36
N SER A 4 0.70 -18.93 3.92
CA SER A 4 -0.45 -18.28 4.52
C SER A 4 -1.45 -18.04 3.41
N ASN A 5 -2.68 -18.54 3.56
CA ASN A 5 -3.77 -18.23 2.62
C ASN A 5 -4.11 -16.73 2.58
N TYR A 6 -3.45 -15.90 3.41
CA TYR A 6 -3.69 -14.47 3.50
C TYR A 6 -2.48 -13.68 3.05
N LYS A 7 -2.68 -12.95 1.97
CA LYS A 7 -1.76 -11.93 1.47
C LYS A 7 -2.49 -10.59 1.33
N VAL A 8 -1.91 -9.55 1.92
CA VAL A 8 -2.47 -8.19 1.95
C VAL A 8 -1.65 -7.30 1.00
N LEU A 9 -2.34 -6.54 0.15
CA LEU A 9 -1.77 -5.35 -0.47
C LEU A 9 -2.12 -4.14 0.39
N SER A 10 -1.13 -3.45 0.96
CA SER A 10 -1.33 -2.27 1.81
C SER A 10 -0.97 -0.99 1.07
N ILE A 11 -1.94 -0.11 0.83
CA ILE A 11 -1.77 1.19 0.15
C ILE A 11 -2.02 2.33 1.14
N GLN A 12 -0.97 2.87 1.75
CA GLN A 12 -1.04 3.86 2.83
C GLN A 12 0.16 4.81 2.82
N SER A 13 0.24 5.73 3.78
CA SER A 13 1.43 6.58 4.00
C SER A 13 2.63 5.80 4.55
N HIS A 14 3.84 6.36 4.40
CA HIS A 14 5.04 5.93 5.11
C HIS A 14 5.83 7.13 5.64
N VAL A 15 6.48 6.95 6.81
CA VAL A 15 7.43 7.90 7.39
C VAL A 15 8.75 7.22 7.75
N VAL A 16 9.88 7.91 7.57
CA VAL A 16 11.20 7.42 7.97
C VAL A 16 11.32 7.36 9.50
N SER A 17 11.03 8.46 10.19
CA SER A 17 11.03 8.56 11.65
C SER A 17 9.61 8.51 12.22
N GLY A 18 9.40 7.68 13.23
CA GLY A 18 8.09 7.36 13.80
C GLY A 18 7.44 6.11 13.22
N TYR A 19 6.22 5.82 13.67
CA TYR A 19 5.43 4.65 13.31
C TYR A 19 4.00 5.08 12.97
N VAL A 20 3.73 5.23 11.67
CA VAL A 20 2.38 5.40 11.10
C VAL A 20 2.27 4.66 9.76
N GLY A 21 1.04 4.49 9.27
CA GLY A 21 0.75 3.88 7.97
C GLY A 21 1.42 2.52 7.77
N ASN A 22 2.02 2.29 6.60
CA ASN A 22 2.65 1.02 6.25
C ASN A 22 3.71 0.58 7.26
N LYS A 23 4.47 1.53 7.86
CA LYS A 23 5.49 1.20 8.86
C LYS A 23 4.88 0.62 10.15
N SER A 24 3.66 1.03 10.51
CA SER A 24 2.93 0.47 11.65
C SER A 24 2.10 -0.76 11.29
N ALA A 25 1.65 -0.87 10.05
CA ALA A 25 0.77 -1.96 9.62
C ALA A 25 1.55 -3.26 9.31
N CYS A 26 2.69 -3.16 8.63
CA CYS A 26 3.37 -4.34 8.09
C CYS A 26 3.89 -5.29 9.20
N PHE A 27 4.58 -4.76 10.21
CA PHE A 27 5.21 -5.62 11.22
C PHE A 27 4.21 -6.46 12.03
N PRO A 28 3.11 -5.90 12.57
CA PRO A 28 2.10 -6.72 13.25
C PRO A 28 1.46 -7.79 12.36
N LEU A 29 1.14 -7.46 11.09
CA LEU A 29 0.57 -8.42 10.14
C LEU A 29 1.55 -9.57 9.86
N GLN A 30 2.83 -9.26 9.65
CA GLN A 30 3.87 -10.26 9.42
C GLN A 30 4.10 -11.15 10.65
N VAL A 31 4.05 -10.59 11.87
CA VAL A 31 4.12 -11.36 13.13
C VAL A 31 2.94 -12.34 13.24
N LEU A 32 1.76 -11.98 12.73
CA LEU A 32 0.59 -12.85 12.65
C LEU A 32 0.65 -13.87 11.50
N GLY A 33 1.77 -13.92 10.77
CA GLY A 33 1.96 -14.84 9.64
C GLY A 33 1.19 -14.45 8.38
N ILE A 34 0.79 -13.18 8.23
CA ILE A 34 0.15 -12.65 7.02
C ILE A 34 1.23 -12.05 6.13
N GLU A 35 1.27 -12.45 4.86
CA GLU A 35 2.16 -11.85 3.87
C GLU A 35 1.66 -10.45 3.50
N VAL A 36 2.56 -9.47 3.42
CA VAL A 36 2.20 -8.07 3.13
C VAL A 36 3.14 -7.49 2.09
N ASP A 37 2.56 -7.10 0.95
CA ASP A 37 3.19 -6.17 0.03
C ASP A 37 2.60 -4.78 0.28
N PHE A 38 3.40 -3.72 0.14
CA PHE A 38 2.94 -2.37 0.43
C PHE A 38 3.37 -1.35 -0.63
N ILE A 39 2.49 -0.39 -0.88
CA ILE A 39 2.72 0.77 -1.75
C ILE A 39 2.50 2.02 -0.91
N ASN A 40 3.45 2.96 -0.99
CA ASN A 40 3.40 4.21 -0.23
C ASN A 40 2.67 5.29 -1.04
N SER A 41 1.61 5.88 -0.49
CA SER A 41 0.96 7.06 -1.08
C SER A 41 1.80 8.33 -0.86
N VAL A 42 2.57 8.35 0.22
CA VAL A 42 3.55 9.39 0.56
C VAL A 42 4.77 8.74 1.20
N GLN A 43 5.94 9.34 0.95
CA GLN A 43 7.21 8.97 1.59
C GLN A 43 7.75 10.21 2.30
N PHE A 44 7.47 10.34 3.59
CA PHE A 44 7.89 11.50 4.37
C PHE A 44 9.01 11.20 5.37
N SER A 45 9.72 12.25 5.79
CA SER A 45 10.72 12.16 6.85
C SER A 45 10.11 11.77 8.20
N ASN A 46 8.93 12.31 8.51
CA ASN A 46 8.22 12.17 9.78
C ASN A 46 6.74 12.55 9.62
N HIS A 47 5.94 12.35 10.67
CA HIS A 47 4.53 12.72 10.69
C HIS A 47 4.33 14.24 10.48
N THR A 48 3.21 14.64 9.87
CA THR A 48 2.89 16.04 9.53
C THR A 48 2.54 16.91 10.74
N GLY A 49 2.34 16.31 11.92
CA GLY A 49 2.14 17.02 13.18
C GLY A 49 3.41 17.68 13.75
N TYR A 50 4.58 17.43 13.16
CA TYR A 50 5.81 18.14 13.50
C TYR A 50 5.89 19.48 12.75
N GLY A 51 6.64 20.45 13.30
CA GLY A 51 6.79 21.77 12.68
C GLY A 51 7.43 21.75 11.27
N VAL A 52 8.22 20.73 10.94
CA VAL A 52 8.79 20.54 9.61
C VAL A 52 8.72 19.06 9.23
N TYR A 53 8.38 18.80 7.98
CA TYR A 53 8.53 17.51 7.32
C TYR A 53 8.90 17.72 5.85
N LYS A 54 9.54 16.73 5.23
CA LYS A 54 9.92 16.73 3.81
C LYS A 54 9.65 15.36 3.21
N GLY A 55 9.57 15.31 1.88
CA GLY A 55 9.47 14.06 1.13
C GLY A 55 8.45 14.13 -0.01
N GLN A 56 8.12 12.97 -0.56
CA GLN A 56 7.35 12.83 -1.79
C GLN A 56 5.87 12.53 -1.50
N VAL A 57 4.99 13.11 -2.32
CA VAL A 57 3.60 12.67 -2.49
C VAL A 57 3.51 11.98 -3.84
N LEU A 58 3.15 10.70 -3.84
CA LEU A 58 3.00 9.94 -5.07
C LEU A 58 1.68 10.31 -5.77
N ASN A 59 1.67 10.19 -7.09
CA ASN A 59 0.51 10.49 -7.93
C ASN A 59 -0.08 9.20 -8.55
N GLU A 60 -1.16 9.36 -9.31
CA GLU A 60 -1.89 8.26 -9.96
C GLU A 60 -1.03 7.44 -10.94
N LYS A 61 -0.07 8.08 -11.62
CA LYS A 61 0.82 7.40 -12.56
C LYS A 61 1.81 6.53 -11.82
N ASP A 62 2.40 7.03 -10.74
CA ASP A 62 3.34 6.25 -9.92
C ASP A 62 2.68 4.97 -9.39
N LEU A 63 1.42 5.07 -8.92
CA LEU A 63 0.65 3.92 -8.49
C LEU A 63 0.31 2.98 -9.66
N GLY A 64 -0.10 3.54 -10.81
CA GLY A 64 -0.40 2.78 -12.01
C GLY A 64 0.78 1.94 -12.48
N ASP A 65 1.96 2.54 -12.61
CA ASP A 65 3.18 1.88 -13.06
C ASP A 65 3.55 0.68 -12.16
N LEU A 66 3.36 0.80 -10.83
CA LEU A 66 3.61 -0.28 -9.88
C LEU A 66 2.60 -1.42 -10.04
N ILE A 67 1.31 -1.11 -10.16
CA ILE A 67 0.26 -2.11 -10.33
C ILE A 67 0.44 -2.84 -11.67
N ASP A 68 0.70 -2.11 -12.75
CA ASP A 68 0.95 -2.68 -14.07
C ASP A 68 2.16 -3.63 -14.02
N GLY A 69 3.21 -3.25 -13.29
CA GLY A 69 4.37 -4.12 -13.05
C GLY A 69 4.01 -5.40 -12.30
N LEU A 70 3.17 -5.32 -11.25
CA LEU A 70 2.69 -6.50 -10.51
C LEU A 70 1.83 -7.40 -11.41
N SER A 71 0.89 -6.82 -12.17
CA SER A 71 0.00 -7.54 -13.08
C SER A 71 0.75 -8.20 -14.23
N ALA A 72 1.75 -7.53 -14.81
CA ALA A 72 2.60 -8.10 -15.86
C ALA A 72 3.35 -9.36 -15.40
N ASN A 73 3.68 -9.42 -14.11
CA ASN A 73 4.31 -10.57 -13.47
C ASN A 73 3.31 -11.54 -12.81
N LYS A 74 2.00 -11.30 -12.96
CA LYS A 74 0.90 -12.08 -12.36
C LYS A 74 0.94 -12.13 -10.82
N LEU A 75 1.63 -11.18 -10.17
CA LEU A 75 1.77 -11.13 -8.72
C LEU A 75 0.51 -10.60 -8.02
N ASP A 76 -0.30 -9.81 -8.74
CA ASP A 76 -1.57 -9.24 -8.28
C ASP A 76 -2.69 -10.27 -8.08
N THR A 77 -2.54 -11.48 -8.62
CA THR A 77 -3.53 -12.57 -8.54
C THR A 77 -3.59 -13.27 -7.18
N SER A 78 -2.59 -13.04 -6.33
CA SER A 78 -2.44 -13.73 -5.03
C SER A 78 -2.93 -12.92 -3.83
N TYR A 79 -3.25 -11.64 -4.03
CA TYR A 79 -3.79 -10.81 -2.96
C TYR A 79 -5.17 -11.30 -2.56
N THR A 80 -5.41 -11.38 -1.25
CA THR A 80 -6.70 -11.77 -0.66
C THR A 80 -7.40 -10.61 0.04
N HIS A 81 -6.63 -9.59 0.39
CA HIS A 81 -7.10 -8.44 1.15
C HIS A 81 -6.41 -7.18 0.62
N LEU A 82 -7.15 -6.07 0.65
CA LEU A 82 -6.63 -4.74 0.37
C LEU A 82 -6.80 -3.88 1.62
N LEU A 83 -5.70 -3.29 2.09
CA LEU A 83 -5.70 -2.37 3.21
C LEU A 83 -5.38 -0.97 2.69
N THR A 84 -6.25 0.00 2.96
CA THR A 84 -6.02 1.40 2.55
C THR A 84 -5.94 2.32 3.76
N GLY A 85 -5.36 3.50 3.59
CA GLY A 85 -5.11 4.44 4.68
C GLY A 85 -4.91 5.86 4.15
N TYR A 86 -4.02 6.63 4.79
CA TYR A 86 -3.75 8.01 4.38
C TYR A 86 -3.31 8.07 2.91
N ILE A 87 -3.92 8.98 2.14
CA ILE A 87 -3.61 9.26 0.73
C ILE A 87 -3.40 10.76 0.56
N GLY A 88 -2.22 11.16 0.10
CA GLY A 88 -1.83 12.56 -0.03
C GLY A 88 -2.28 13.26 -1.32
N ASN A 89 -2.85 12.52 -2.29
CA ASN A 89 -3.23 13.04 -3.60
C ASN A 89 -4.62 12.53 -4.03
N PRO A 90 -5.59 13.41 -4.39
CA PRO A 90 -6.93 12.99 -4.80
C PRO A 90 -6.97 12.07 -6.03
N LYS A 91 -6.09 12.29 -7.02
CA LYS A 91 -6.03 11.42 -8.20
C LYS A 91 -5.47 10.04 -7.87
N PHE A 92 -4.51 9.97 -6.95
CA PHE A 92 -4.04 8.71 -6.38
C PHE A 92 -5.20 7.95 -5.73
N LEU A 93 -6.08 8.63 -4.99
CA LEU A 93 -7.28 8.01 -4.39
C LEU A 93 -8.24 7.45 -5.45
N TYR A 94 -8.50 8.18 -6.54
CA TYR A 94 -9.32 7.65 -7.64
C TYR A 94 -8.69 6.41 -8.26
N LYS A 95 -7.36 6.40 -8.43
CA LYS A 95 -6.64 5.23 -8.93
C LYS A 95 -6.72 4.05 -7.97
N VAL A 96 -6.67 4.27 -6.65
CA VAL A 96 -6.93 3.23 -5.64
C VAL A 96 -8.32 2.63 -5.82
N ALA A 97 -9.35 3.44 -6.09
CA ALA A 97 -10.70 2.93 -6.32
C ALA A 97 -10.81 2.05 -7.58
N GLU A 98 -10.05 2.36 -8.63
CA GLU A 98 -9.93 1.48 -9.81
C GLU A 98 -9.28 0.14 -9.45
N ILE A 99 -8.20 0.16 -8.66
CA ILE A 99 -7.49 -1.04 -8.21
C ILE A 99 -8.39 -1.91 -7.32
N VAL A 100 -9.17 -1.31 -6.42
CA VAL A 100 -10.16 -2.04 -5.61
C VAL A 100 -11.10 -2.82 -6.53
N LYS A 101 -11.62 -2.19 -7.58
CA LYS A 101 -12.49 -2.86 -8.55
C LYS A 101 -11.76 -3.99 -9.27
N HIS A 102 -10.56 -3.73 -9.80
CA HIS A 102 -9.72 -4.74 -10.47
C HIS A 102 -9.51 -5.97 -9.59
N LEU A 103 -9.05 -5.77 -8.36
CA LEU A 103 -8.77 -6.85 -7.42
C LEU A 103 -10.05 -7.55 -6.94
N SER A 104 -11.17 -6.85 -6.80
CA SER A 104 -12.44 -7.47 -6.39
C SER A 104 -12.98 -8.49 -7.40
N TYR A 105 -12.60 -8.38 -8.69
CA TYR A 105 -12.93 -9.41 -9.68
C TYR A 105 -12.04 -10.65 -9.57
N LEU A 106 -10.89 -10.53 -8.89
CA LEU A 106 -9.89 -11.60 -8.72
C LEU A 106 -10.02 -12.32 -7.37
N ILE A 107 -10.40 -11.58 -6.32
CA ILE A 107 -10.61 -12.10 -4.97
C ILE A 107 -12.02 -12.71 -4.89
N LYS A 108 -12.11 -14.04 -4.81
CA LYS A 108 -13.36 -14.79 -4.57
C LYS A 108 -13.45 -15.28 -3.14
#